data_AF-A0A965NSC3-F1
#
_entry.id   AF-A0A965NSC3-F1
#
_cell.length_a   1.000
_cell.length_b   1.000
_cell.length_c   1.000
_cell.angle_alpha   90.00
_cell.angle_beta   90.00
_cell.angle_gamma   90.00
#
_symmetry.space_group_name_H-M   'P 1'
#
loop_
_entity.id
_entity.type
_entity.pdbx_description
1 polymer ?
#
loop_
_entity_poly.entity_id
_entity_poly.type
_entity_poly.pdbx_seq_one_letter_code
_entity_poly.pdbx_strand_id
1 'polypeptide(L)'
;TPSVKQARESVTWSLFFIFLLYFTAPALAVLVKYEVFTVLVGTPFDKLPAWITAWAKVDAALLSVADINKDGILQLAEMTIGGDIIVLATPEIGGLPYVISGMVAAGGMAAALSTADGLLLTIANALSHDLYYKMIDPNAPASRRVLVSKILLVVVALAAAYVAAQKPADILFLVGAAFSFAAAAFFPPLVLGIFWKRATKAGACVGMVLGLGVTIYYMVMTQPWLRGIFNITSPIELWYGIQPISAGIFGVPLGIAAIILVSLVTPAPRKDIQDLVDHVRYPTLRGDTMNTEST
;
A
#
# COMPACT_ATOMS: atom_id res chain seq x y z
N THR A 1 -6.47 -11.87 -23.78
CA THR A 1 -5.79 -12.00 -22.47
C THR A 1 -4.32 -12.30 -22.73
N PRO A 2 -3.38 -11.84 -21.88
CA PRO A 2 -1.96 -12.13 -22.06
C PRO A 2 -1.71 -13.65 -21.94
N SER A 3 -0.75 -14.15 -22.71
CA SER A 3 -0.32 -15.55 -22.61
C SER A 3 0.45 -15.80 -21.31
N VAL A 4 0.52 -17.06 -20.88
CA VAL A 4 1.30 -17.47 -19.69
C VAL A 4 2.77 -17.04 -19.80
N LYS A 5 3.35 -17.08 -21.01
CA LYS A 5 4.72 -16.63 -21.27
C LYS A 5 4.88 -15.12 -21.03
N GLN A 6 3.97 -14.32 -21.57
CA GLN A 6 3.98 -12.86 -21.38
C GLN A 6 3.80 -12.47 -19.91
N ALA A 7 2.93 -13.18 -19.18
CA ALA A 7 2.76 -12.97 -17.74
C ALA A 7 4.06 -13.24 -16.98
N ARG A 8 4.78 -14.33 -17.30
CA ARG A 8 6.07 -14.66 -16.67
C ARG A 8 7.13 -13.62 -16.97
N GLU A 9 7.26 -13.18 -18.22
CA GLU A 9 8.22 -12.16 -18.62
C GLU A 9 7.97 -10.82 -17.89
N SER A 10 6.70 -10.40 -17.78
CA SER A 10 6.31 -9.20 -17.03
C SER A 10 6.67 -9.30 -15.54
N VAL A 11 6.42 -10.46 -14.93
CA VAL A 11 6.80 -10.71 -13.52
C VAL A 11 8.32 -10.66 -13.36
N THR A 12 9.10 -11.24 -14.28
CA THR A 12 10.57 -11.19 -14.24
C THR A 12 11.08 -9.76 -14.26
N TRP A 13 10.59 -8.92 -15.17
CA TRP A 13 10.99 -7.51 -15.21
C TRP A 13 10.59 -6.75 -13.95
N SER A 14 9.38 -7.00 -13.43
CA SER A 14 8.92 -6.38 -12.19
C SER A 14 9.83 -6.74 -11.02
N LEU A 15 10.15 -8.02 -10.85
CA LEU A 15 11.05 -8.50 -9.80
C LEU A 15 12.47 -7.95 -9.96
N PHE A 16 12.96 -7.82 -11.19
CA PHE A 16 14.27 -7.24 -11.46
C PHE A 16 14.36 -5.77 -11.00
N PHE A 17 13.39 -4.93 -11.35
CA PHE A 17 13.38 -3.53 -10.92
C PHE A 17 13.16 -3.37 -9.41
N ILE A 18 12.28 -4.20 -8.83
CA ILE A 18 12.10 -4.28 -7.37
C ILE A 18 13.42 -4.65 -6.69
N PHE A 19 14.12 -5.67 -7.20
CA PHE A 19 15.43 -6.05 -6.69
C PHE A 19 16.43 -4.89 -6.76
N LEU A 20 16.55 -4.21 -7.90
CA LEU A 20 17.44 -3.06 -8.04
C LEU A 20 17.13 -1.97 -7.00
N LEU A 21 15.86 -1.64 -6.79
CA LEU A 21 15.45 -0.63 -5.82
C LEU A 21 15.83 -1.04 -4.39
N TYR A 22 15.44 -2.25 -3.97
CA TYR A 22 15.70 -2.71 -2.60
C TYR A 22 17.18 -3.01 -2.34
N PHE A 23 17.93 -3.40 -3.37
CA PHE A 23 19.36 -3.63 -3.25
C PHE A 23 20.15 -2.32 -3.14
N THR A 24 19.72 -1.26 -3.85
CA THR A 24 20.41 0.03 -3.84
C THR A 24 20.03 0.92 -2.67
N ALA A 25 18.80 0.83 -2.13
CA ALA A 25 18.35 1.69 -1.03
C ALA A 25 19.26 1.65 0.23
N PRO A 26 19.75 0.49 0.71
CA PRO A 26 20.70 0.45 1.81
C PRO A 26 22.04 1.11 1.48
N ALA A 27 22.53 0.95 0.24
CA ALA A 27 23.77 1.58 -0.20
C ALA A 27 23.65 3.11 -0.20
N LEU A 28 22.52 3.65 -0.65
CA LEU A 28 22.24 5.09 -0.58
C LEU A 28 22.17 5.58 0.87
N ALA A 29 21.51 4.83 1.76
CA ALA A 29 21.44 5.18 3.17
C ALA A 29 22.83 5.22 3.84
N VAL A 30 23.71 4.28 3.48
CA VAL A 30 25.10 4.28 3.97
C VAL A 30 25.89 5.47 3.42
N LEU A 31 25.74 5.80 2.13
CA LEU A 31 26.39 6.97 1.53
C LEU A 31 25.99 8.26 2.24
N VAL A 32 24.69 8.48 2.47
CA VAL A 32 24.21 9.68 3.16
C VAL A 32 24.71 9.75 4.60
N LYS A 33 24.74 8.62 5.31
CA LYS A 33 25.34 8.56 6.65
C LYS A 33 26.84 8.88 6.61
N TYR A 34 27.57 8.31 5.65
CA TYR A 34 29.00 8.57 5.50
C TYR A 34 29.26 10.07 5.30
N GLU A 35 28.53 10.72 4.39
CA GLU A 35 28.62 12.16 4.16
C GLU A 35 28.36 12.95 5.45
N VAL A 36 27.26 12.66 6.13
CA VAL A 36 26.88 13.35 7.37
C VAL A 36 27.95 13.19 8.45
N PHE A 37 28.34 11.96 8.77
CA PHE A 37 29.20 11.69 9.92
C PHE A 37 30.68 11.96 9.66
N THR A 38 31.13 11.88 8.41
CA THR A 38 32.57 11.94 8.09
C THR A 38 32.95 13.23 7.39
N VAL A 39 32.04 13.79 6.57
CA VAL A 39 32.34 14.96 5.73
C VAL A 39 31.75 16.23 6.33
N LEU A 40 30.48 16.22 6.76
CA LEU A 40 29.80 17.42 7.25
C LEU A 40 30.15 17.78 8.70
N VAL A 41 30.07 16.81 9.61
CA VAL A 41 30.32 17.07 11.03
C VAL A 41 31.77 17.51 11.23
N GLY A 42 31.97 18.66 11.85
CA GLY A 42 33.28 19.29 12.04
C GLY A 42 33.68 20.27 10.95
N THR A 43 32.85 20.50 9.91
CA THR A 43 33.12 21.53 8.91
C THR A 43 32.66 22.91 9.37
N PRO A 44 33.42 23.97 9.08
CA PRO A 44 32.97 25.33 9.29
C PRO A 44 31.68 25.65 8.51
N PHE A 45 30.76 26.41 9.12
CA PHE A 45 29.47 26.77 8.52
C PHE A 45 29.59 27.52 7.19
N ASP A 46 30.66 28.30 7.01
CA ASP A 46 30.96 29.05 5.78
C ASP A 46 31.44 28.15 4.63
N LYS A 47 31.83 26.90 4.94
CA LYS A 47 32.32 25.90 3.97
C LYS A 47 31.35 24.76 3.74
N LEU A 48 30.12 24.87 4.23
CA LEU A 48 29.11 23.84 4.00
C LEU A 48 28.80 23.70 2.50
N PRO A 49 28.56 22.46 2.03
CA PRO A 49 28.18 22.22 0.65
C PRO A 49 26.95 23.03 0.23
N ALA A 50 26.92 23.50 -1.02
CA ALA A 50 25.83 24.30 -1.55
C ALA A 50 24.45 23.65 -1.40
N TRP A 51 24.38 22.32 -1.49
CA TRP A 51 23.12 21.57 -1.35
C TRP A 51 22.48 21.76 0.03
N ILE A 52 23.25 21.94 1.11
CA ILE A 52 22.70 22.21 2.46
C ILE A 52 21.83 23.47 2.40
N THR A 53 22.39 24.54 1.85
CA THR A 53 21.68 25.83 1.76
C THR A 53 20.54 25.80 0.75
N ALA A 54 20.64 24.99 -0.31
CA ALA A 54 19.59 24.83 -1.30
C ALA A 54 18.37 24.12 -0.68
N TRP A 55 18.59 23.00 -0.01
CA TRP A 55 17.53 22.19 0.57
C TRP A 55 16.94 22.79 1.85
N ALA A 56 17.73 23.49 2.67
CA ALA A 56 17.21 24.21 3.83
C ALA A 56 16.26 25.37 3.45
N LYS A 57 16.38 25.92 2.22
CA LYS A 57 15.45 26.93 1.69
C LYS A 57 14.14 26.34 1.18
N VAL A 58 14.13 25.05 0.79
CA VAL A 58 12.93 24.38 0.26
C VAL A 58 11.93 24.17 1.39
N ASP A 59 12.37 23.51 2.47
CA ASP A 59 11.55 23.30 3.65
C ASP A 59 12.46 23.03 4.87
N ALA A 60 12.35 23.89 5.88
CA ALA A 60 13.12 23.76 7.12
C ALA A 60 12.73 22.50 7.93
N ALA A 61 11.55 21.93 7.70
CA ALA A 61 11.16 20.66 8.30
C ALA A 61 11.88 19.45 7.66
N LEU A 62 12.38 19.61 6.43
CA LEU A 62 13.10 18.57 5.70
C LEU A 62 14.62 18.65 5.92
N LEU A 63 15.18 19.85 6.01
CA LEU A 63 16.57 20.07 6.36
C LEU A 63 16.73 21.37 7.13
N SER A 64 17.27 21.31 8.34
CA SER A 64 17.65 22.49 9.11
C SER A 64 19.05 22.35 9.66
N VAL A 65 19.82 23.43 9.56
CA VAL A 65 21.14 23.53 10.15
C VAL A 65 21.24 24.85 10.89
N ALA A 66 21.57 24.82 12.19
CA ALA A 66 21.62 26.01 13.03
C ALA A 66 22.76 25.92 14.04
N ASP A 67 23.68 26.87 14.02
CA ASP A 67 24.77 26.99 14.99
C ASP A 67 24.21 27.42 16.35
N ILE A 68 24.11 26.48 17.29
CA ILE A 68 23.52 26.70 18.62
C ILE A 68 24.56 27.27 19.57
N ASN A 69 25.81 26.79 19.46
CA ASN A 69 26.88 27.12 20.41
C ASN A 69 27.74 28.32 19.96
N LYS A 70 27.56 28.79 18.72
CA LYS A 70 28.24 29.92 18.07
C LYS A 70 29.75 29.73 17.88
N ASP A 71 30.21 28.48 17.75
CA ASP A 71 31.61 28.15 17.47
C ASP A 71 31.95 28.19 15.97
N GLY A 72 30.93 28.31 15.10
CA GLY A 72 31.07 28.36 13.65
C GLY A 72 31.36 27.02 13.00
N ILE A 73 31.26 25.90 13.72
CA ILE A 73 31.55 24.53 13.27
C ILE A 73 30.29 23.68 13.35
N LEU A 74 29.94 23.01 12.25
CA LEU A 74 28.75 22.17 12.21
C LEU A 74 28.90 20.93 13.11
N GLN A 75 27.99 20.81 14.08
CA GLN A 75 27.86 19.61 14.91
C GLN A 75 26.64 18.77 14.52
N LEU A 76 26.66 17.48 14.85
CA LEU A 76 25.54 16.58 14.52
C LEU A 76 24.22 17.03 15.17
N ALA A 77 24.28 17.54 16.40
CA ALA A 77 23.10 18.04 17.13
C ALA A 77 22.50 19.32 16.53
N GLU A 78 23.23 20.00 15.65
CA GLU A 78 22.85 21.24 15.00
C GLU A 78 22.22 21.01 13.62
N MET A 79 22.12 19.75 13.20
CA MET A 79 21.55 19.34 11.93
C MET A 79 20.37 18.39 12.12
N THR A 80 19.26 18.67 11.44
CA THR A 80 18.11 17.78 11.33
C THR A 80 17.84 17.48 9.87
N ILE A 81 17.71 16.20 9.52
CA ILE A 81 17.38 15.72 8.17
C ILE A 81 16.11 14.88 8.24
N GLY A 82 15.07 15.31 7.55
CA GLY A 82 13.82 14.55 7.38
C GLY A 82 14.00 13.38 6.41
N GLY A 83 13.39 12.23 6.70
CA GLY A 83 13.51 11.03 5.86
C GLY A 83 13.05 11.23 4.41
N ASP A 84 12.07 12.10 4.21
CA ASP A 84 11.44 12.36 2.90
C ASP A 84 12.39 13.10 1.93
N ILE A 85 13.42 13.78 2.42
CA ILE A 85 14.38 14.51 1.59
C ILE A 85 15.50 13.64 1.06
N ILE A 86 15.79 12.51 1.72
CA ILE A 86 17.02 11.75 1.53
C ILE A 86 17.17 11.35 0.06
N VAL A 87 16.14 10.73 -0.52
CA VAL A 87 16.17 10.27 -1.91
C VAL A 87 16.31 11.43 -2.90
N LEU A 88 15.71 12.59 -2.60
CA LEU A 88 15.74 13.76 -3.46
C LEU A 88 17.09 14.49 -3.40
N ALA A 89 17.71 14.57 -2.22
CA ALA A 89 18.99 15.25 -2.01
C ALA A 89 20.20 14.37 -2.35
N THR A 90 20.04 13.04 -2.37
CA THR A 90 21.14 12.08 -2.62
C THR A 90 21.96 12.36 -3.88
N PRO A 91 21.39 12.73 -5.04
CA PRO A 91 22.20 13.07 -6.21
C PRO A 91 23.17 14.22 -5.95
N GLU A 92 22.72 15.29 -5.31
CA GLU A 92 23.57 16.43 -4.96
C GLU A 92 24.59 16.11 -3.86
N ILE A 93 24.20 15.28 -2.88
CA ILE A 93 25.13 14.72 -1.88
C ILE A 93 26.25 13.93 -2.57
N GLY A 94 25.91 13.15 -3.60
CA GLY A 94 26.88 12.43 -4.43
C GLY A 94 27.68 13.30 -5.40
N GLY A 95 27.53 14.63 -5.36
CA GLY A 95 28.23 15.59 -6.22
C GLY A 95 27.65 15.70 -7.64
N LEU A 96 26.47 15.15 -7.90
CA LEU A 96 25.79 15.30 -9.19
C LEU A 96 25.09 16.67 -9.31
N PRO A 97 24.88 17.18 -10.53
CA PRO A 97 24.13 18.40 -10.74
C PRO A 97 22.68 18.33 -10.22
N TYR A 98 22.15 19.45 -9.73
CA TYR A 98 20.78 19.55 -9.18
C TYR A 98 19.67 19.06 -10.13
N VAL A 99 19.93 19.08 -11.44
CA VAL A 99 19.00 18.58 -12.47
C VAL A 99 18.69 17.09 -12.24
N ILE A 100 19.64 16.31 -11.72
CA ILE A 100 19.42 14.90 -11.39
C ILE A 100 18.45 14.76 -10.22
N SER A 101 18.58 15.57 -9.16
CA SER A 101 17.59 15.65 -8.08
C SER A 101 16.19 15.99 -8.61
N GLY A 102 16.11 16.95 -9.55
CA GLY A 102 14.87 17.29 -10.24
C GLY A 102 14.27 16.15 -11.05
N MET A 103 15.10 15.36 -11.77
CA MET A 103 14.65 14.17 -12.48
C MET A 103 14.15 13.08 -11.54
N VAL A 104 14.81 12.87 -10.39
CA VAL A 104 14.37 11.92 -9.36
C VAL A 104 13.02 12.36 -8.79
N ALA A 105 12.86 13.65 -8.48
CA ALA A 105 11.59 14.21 -8.03
C ALA A 105 10.47 14.03 -9.07
N ALA A 106 10.75 14.32 -10.35
CA ALA A 106 9.80 14.14 -11.43
C ALA A 106 9.39 12.67 -11.61
N GLY A 107 10.36 11.74 -11.54
CA GLY A 107 10.09 10.31 -11.59
C GLY A 107 9.25 9.81 -10.41
N GLY A 108 9.56 10.25 -9.19
CA GLY A 108 8.79 9.92 -7.98
C GLY A 108 7.35 10.43 -8.06
N MET A 109 7.17 11.68 -8.50
CA MET A 109 5.84 12.26 -8.75
C MET A 109 5.08 11.49 -9.83
N ALA A 110 5.72 11.14 -10.94
CA ALA A 110 5.10 10.38 -12.03
C ALA A 110 4.63 8.99 -11.55
N ALA A 111 5.45 8.30 -10.75
CA ALA A 111 5.09 7.01 -10.18
C ALA A 111 3.91 7.11 -9.20
N ALA A 112 3.92 8.13 -8.33
CA ALA A 112 2.84 8.38 -7.38
C ALA A 112 1.52 8.72 -8.10
N LEU A 113 1.55 9.60 -9.10
CA LEU A 113 0.38 10.00 -9.88
C LEU A 113 -0.19 8.85 -10.71
N SER A 114 0.67 8.03 -11.33
CA SER A 114 0.25 6.83 -12.08
C SER A 114 -0.48 5.82 -11.18
N THR A 115 0.03 5.61 -9.96
CA THR A 115 -0.60 4.72 -8.98
C THR A 115 -1.92 5.30 -8.47
N ALA A 116 -1.95 6.60 -8.15
CA ALA A 116 -3.13 7.28 -7.67
C ALA A 116 -4.26 7.25 -8.71
N ASP A 117 -3.98 7.55 -9.97
CA ASP A 117 -4.96 7.50 -11.06
C ASP A 117 -5.56 6.09 -11.22
N GLY A 118 -4.69 5.06 -11.28
CA GLY A 118 -5.13 3.66 -11.38
C GLY A 118 -6.01 3.22 -10.22
N LEU A 119 -5.65 3.56 -8.98
CA LEU A 119 -6.45 3.22 -7.79
C LEU A 119 -7.76 4.01 -7.73
N LEU A 120 -7.75 5.30 -8.05
CA LEU A 120 -8.95 6.13 -8.10
C LEU A 120 -9.95 5.61 -9.13
N LEU A 121 -9.47 5.28 -10.34
CA LEU A 121 -10.30 4.70 -11.38
C LEU A 121 -10.85 3.32 -10.96
N THR A 122 -10.05 2.51 -10.28
CA THR A 122 -10.47 1.21 -9.77
C THR A 122 -11.58 1.36 -8.72
N ILE A 123 -11.44 2.29 -7.77
CA ILE A 123 -12.46 2.56 -6.75
C ILE A 123 -13.73 3.13 -7.40
N ALA A 124 -13.61 4.08 -8.32
CA ALA A 124 -14.74 4.67 -9.03
C ALA A 124 -15.50 3.61 -9.85
N ASN A 125 -14.79 2.67 -10.48
CA ASN A 125 -15.39 1.56 -11.20
C ASN A 125 -16.07 0.56 -10.26
N ALA A 126 -15.44 0.20 -9.13
CA ALA A 126 -16.08 -0.66 -8.13
C ALA A 126 -17.38 -0.04 -7.60
N LEU A 127 -17.36 1.25 -7.24
CA LEU A 127 -18.57 1.94 -6.75
C LEU A 127 -19.64 2.12 -7.83
N SER A 128 -19.26 2.46 -9.07
CA SER A 128 -20.23 2.67 -10.15
C SER A 128 -20.79 1.36 -10.71
N HIS A 129 -19.96 0.32 -10.87
CA HIS A 129 -20.36 -0.94 -11.47
C HIS A 129 -20.92 -1.92 -10.43
N ASP A 130 -20.22 -2.13 -9.32
CA ASP A 130 -20.59 -3.17 -8.36
C ASP A 130 -21.67 -2.71 -7.37
N LEU A 131 -21.63 -1.44 -6.96
CA LEU A 131 -22.66 -0.88 -6.10
C LEU A 131 -23.81 -0.25 -6.91
N TYR A 132 -23.54 0.79 -7.70
CA TYR A 132 -24.62 1.50 -8.38
C TYR A 132 -25.30 0.65 -9.45
N TYR A 133 -24.56 0.17 -10.45
CA TYR A 133 -25.17 -0.57 -11.55
C TYR A 133 -25.72 -1.93 -11.10
N LYS A 134 -24.94 -2.74 -10.38
CA LYS A 134 -25.35 -4.10 -10.06
C LYS A 134 -26.36 -4.20 -8.91
N MET A 135 -26.37 -3.26 -7.95
CA MET A 135 -27.26 -3.32 -6.77
C MET A 135 -28.36 -2.25 -6.75
N ILE A 136 -28.14 -1.06 -7.30
CA ILE A 136 -29.09 0.08 -7.21
C ILE A 136 -29.96 0.20 -8.47
N ASP A 137 -29.34 0.34 -9.66
CA ASP A 137 -30.07 0.48 -10.94
C ASP A 137 -29.44 -0.39 -12.05
N PRO A 138 -29.81 -1.69 -12.12
CA PRO A 138 -29.34 -2.63 -13.14
C PRO A 138 -29.81 -2.33 -14.56
N ASN A 139 -30.70 -1.36 -14.74
CA ASN A 139 -31.22 -0.97 -16.05
C ASN A 139 -30.74 0.43 -16.46
N ALA A 140 -29.78 1.02 -15.71
CA ALA A 140 -29.24 2.33 -16.01
C ALA A 140 -28.69 2.37 -17.45
N PRO A 141 -29.03 3.39 -18.27
CA PRO A 141 -28.49 3.54 -19.61
C PRO A 141 -26.98 3.83 -19.56
N ALA A 142 -26.24 3.43 -20.62
CA ALA A 142 -24.78 3.54 -20.65
C ALA A 142 -24.26 4.96 -20.36
N SER A 143 -24.94 5.99 -20.87
CA SER A 143 -24.62 7.40 -20.62
C SER A 143 -24.67 7.76 -19.13
N ARG A 144 -25.68 7.26 -18.40
CA ARG A 144 -25.82 7.48 -16.95
C ARG A 144 -24.74 6.75 -16.16
N ARG A 145 -24.37 5.53 -16.56
CA ARG A 145 -23.28 4.78 -15.91
C ARG A 145 -21.95 5.52 -16.00
N VAL A 146 -21.63 6.05 -17.18
CA VAL A 146 -20.41 6.86 -17.40
C VAL A 146 -20.44 8.14 -16.57
N LEU A 147 -21.59 8.83 -16.51
CA LEU A 147 -21.74 10.03 -15.69
C LEU A 147 -21.52 9.73 -14.21
N VAL A 148 -22.16 8.68 -13.69
CA VAL A 148 -22.02 8.27 -12.28
C VAL A 148 -20.58 7.87 -11.95
N SER A 149 -19.91 7.12 -12.82
CA SER A 149 -18.49 6.77 -12.64
C SER A 149 -17.60 8.03 -12.54
N LYS A 150 -17.80 9.02 -13.42
CA LYS A 150 -17.05 10.29 -13.38
C LYS A 150 -17.33 11.12 -12.14
N ILE A 151 -18.58 11.21 -11.70
CA ILE A 151 -18.96 11.92 -10.46
C ILE A 151 -18.32 11.23 -9.25
N LEU A 152 -18.43 9.91 -9.16
CA LEU A 152 -17.82 9.13 -8.08
C LEU A 152 -16.29 9.28 -8.06
N LEU A 153 -15.64 9.30 -9.22
CA LEU A 153 -14.20 9.56 -9.31
C LEU A 153 -13.83 10.88 -8.65
N VAL A 154 -14.53 11.98 -8.98
CA VAL A 154 -14.27 13.30 -8.38
C VAL A 154 -14.55 13.29 -6.88
N VAL A 155 -15.66 12.69 -6.44
CA VAL A 155 -16.02 12.61 -5.01
C VAL A 155 -14.97 11.83 -4.22
N VAL A 156 -14.51 10.68 -4.72
CA VAL A 156 -13.48 9.86 -4.09
C VAL A 156 -12.14 10.62 -4.06
N ALA A 157 -11.78 11.29 -5.15
CA ALA A 157 -10.55 12.09 -5.22
C ALA A 157 -10.55 13.22 -4.19
N LEU A 158 -11.66 13.96 -4.04
CA LEU A 158 -11.80 15.02 -3.05
C LEU A 158 -11.78 14.47 -1.61
N ALA A 159 -12.43 13.33 -1.35
CA ALA A 159 -12.41 12.69 -0.05
C ALA A 159 -10.99 12.20 0.32
N ALA A 160 -10.28 11.59 -0.62
CA ALA A 160 -8.89 11.17 -0.44
C ALA A 160 -7.97 12.37 -0.17
N ALA A 161 -8.12 13.46 -0.93
CA ALA A 161 -7.37 14.70 -0.71
C ALA A 161 -7.65 15.31 0.67
N TYR A 162 -8.91 15.31 1.11
CA TYR A 162 -9.30 15.79 2.43
C TYR A 162 -8.65 14.97 3.56
N VAL A 163 -8.71 13.63 3.47
CA VAL A 163 -8.08 12.75 4.47
C VAL A 163 -6.56 12.91 4.47
N ALA A 164 -5.94 13.03 3.29
CA ALA A 164 -4.49 13.24 3.17
C ALA A 164 -4.05 14.57 3.80
N ALA A 165 -4.83 15.63 3.64
CA ALA A 165 -4.54 16.96 4.21
C ALA A 165 -4.53 16.98 5.75
N GLN A 166 -5.24 16.05 6.40
CA GLN A 166 -5.29 15.93 7.87
C GLN A 166 -4.03 15.31 8.47
N LYS A 167 -3.13 14.72 7.66
CA LYS A 167 -1.91 14.02 8.11
C LYS A 167 -2.13 13.09 9.33
N PRO A 168 -3.09 12.15 9.26
CA PRO A 168 -3.51 11.36 10.44
C PRO A 168 -2.44 10.41 10.97
N ALA A 169 -1.54 9.93 10.11
CA ALA A 169 -0.40 9.09 10.43
C ALA A 169 0.62 9.12 9.29
N ASP A 170 1.81 8.57 9.53
CA ASP A 170 2.82 8.38 8.49
C ASP A 170 2.27 7.57 7.32
N ILE A 171 2.68 7.93 6.09
CA ILE A 171 2.23 7.27 4.86
C ILE A 171 2.53 5.76 4.91
N LEU A 172 3.69 5.39 5.44
CA LEU A 172 4.08 3.99 5.64
C LEU A 172 3.03 3.23 6.47
N PHE A 173 2.55 3.85 7.55
CA PHE A 173 1.51 3.27 8.39
C PHE A 173 0.18 3.17 7.67
N LEU A 174 -0.29 4.25 7.03
CA LEU A 174 -1.59 4.27 6.33
C LEU A 174 -1.67 3.20 5.24
N VAL A 175 -0.62 3.05 4.44
CA VAL A 175 -0.55 2.03 3.38
C VAL A 175 -0.46 0.63 3.98
N GLY A 176 0.39 0.42 4.98
CA GLY A 176 0.50 -0.88 5.65
C GLY A 176 -0.79 -1.30 6.35
N ALA A 177 -1.53 -0.34 6.91
CA ALA A 177 -2.83 -0.58 7.50
C ALA A 177 -3.88 -0.98 6.46
N ALA A 178 -3.94 -0.28 5.33
CA ALA A 178 -4.80 -0.64 4.21
C ALA A 178 -4.51 -2.06 3.70
N PHE A 179 -3.24 -2.45 3.58
CA PHE A 179 -2.86 -3.82 3.21
C PHE A 179 -3.22 -4.84 4.28
N SER A 180 -3.06 -4.52 5.56
CA SER A 180 -3.50 -5.40 6.66
C SER A 180 -5.02 -5.65 6.61
N PHE A 181 -5.83 -4.62 6.36
CA PHE A 181 -7.28 -4.78 6.19
C PHE A 181 -7.63 -5.60 4.95
N ALA A 182 -7.03 -5.28 3.80
CA ALA A 182 -7.27 -5.99 2.56
C ALA A 182 -6.84 -7.46 2.65
N ALA A 183 -5.70 -7.74 3.28
CA ALA A 183 -5.25 -9.09 3.55
C ALA A 183 -6.24 -9.83 4.44
N ALA A 184 -6.61 -9.29 5.60
CA ALA A 184 -7.53 -9.96 6.52
C ALA A 184 -8.93 -10.20 5.91
N ALA A 185 -9.43 -9.26 5.10
CA ALA A 185 -10.74 -9.38 4.47
C ALA A 185 -10.73 -10.29 3.23
N PHE A 186 -9.85 -10.05 2.25
CA PHE A 186 -9.98 -10.67 0.93
C PHE A 186 -9.06 -11.87 0.72
N PHE A 187 -7.90 -11.93 1.37
CA PHE A 187 -6.95 -13.02 1.14
C PHE A 187 -7.49 -14.40 1.56
N PRO A 188 -8.05 -14.59 2.78
CA PRO A 188 -8.62 -15.88 3.18
C PRO A 188 -9.66 -16.46 2.22
N PRO A 189 -10.73 -15.71 1.81
CA PRO A 189 -11.73 -16.27 0.90
C PRO A 189 -11.20 -16.46 -0.53
N LEU A 190 -10.28 -15.63 -1.02
CA LEU A 190 -9.68 -15.80 -2.36
C LEU A 190 -8.83 -17.07 -2.42
N VAL A 191 -7.95 -17.28 -1.44
CA VAL A 191 -7.08 -18.46 -1.40
C VAL A 191 -7.91 -19.72 -1.20
N LEU A 192 -8.78 -19.76 -0.20
CA LEU A 192 -9.59 -20.96 0.05
C LEU A 192 -10.62 -21.21 -1.06
N GLY A 193 -11.15 -20.17 -1.71
CA GLY A 193 -12.06 -20.31 -2.84
C GLY A 193 -11.41 -20.99 -4.06
N ILE A 194 -10.11 -20.76 -4.30
CA ILE A 194 -9.37 -21.37 -5.42
C ILE A 194 -8.80 -22.74 -5.05
N PHE A 195 -8.28 -22.88 -3.82
CA PHE A 195 -7.49 -24.06 -3.44
C PHE A 195 -8.26 -25.09 -2.60
N TRP A 196 -9.47 -24.76 -2.12
CA TRP A 196 -10.27 -25.66 -1.28
C TRP A 196 -11.74 -25.70 -1.71
N LYS A 197 -12.11 -26.74 -2.47
CA LYS A 197 -13.47 -26.94 -3.04
C LYS A 197 -14.61 -26.93 -2.03
N ARG A 198 -14.30 -27.17 -0.75
CA ARG A 198 -15.30 -27.20 0.34
C ARG A 198 -15.65 -25.81 0.86
N ALA A 199 -14.92 -24.76 0.48
CA ALA A 199 -15.18 -23.39 0.89
C ALA A 199 -16.60 -22.94 0.50
N THR A 200 -17.37 -22.51 1.50
CA THR A 200 -18.77 -22.10 1.32
C THR A 200 -18.93 -20.59 1.33
N LYS A 201 -20.03 -20.07 0.76
CA LYS A 201 -20.37 -18.65 0.83
C LYS A 201 -20.50 -18.16 2.27
N ALA A 202 -21.17 -18.94 3.13
CA ALA A 202 -21.33 -18.62 4.54
C ALA A 202 -19.98 -18.58 5.26
N GLY A 203 -19.11 -19.56 5.02
CA GLY A 203 -17.76 -19.57 5.56
C GLY A 203 -16.93 -18.37 5.12
N ALA A 204 -16.98 -18.04 3.82
CA ALA A 204 -16.33 -16.86 3.27
C ALA A 204 -16.80 -15.58 3.98
N CYS A 205 -18.12 -15.33 4.08
CA CYS A 205 -18.65 -14.14 4.74
C CYS A 205 -18.23 -14.05 6.22
N VAL A 206 -18.34 -15.15 6.98
CA VAL A 206 -17.96 -15.16 8.40
C VAL A 206 -16.45 -14.93 8.55
N GLY A 207 -15.63 -15.55 7.72
CA GLY A 207 -14.18 -15.33 7.74
C GLY A 207 -13.77 -13.91 7.40
N MET A 208 -14.40 -13.30 6.39
CA MET A 208 -14.18 -11.89 6.05
C MET A 208 -14.48 -10.98 7.24
N VAL A 209 -15.62 -11.18 7.90
CA VAL A 209 -16.06 -10.36 9.04
C VAL A 209 -15.16 -10.56 10.26
N LEU A 210 -14.84 -11.80 10.62
CA LEU A 210 -13.99 -12.08 11.78
C LEU A 210 -12.53 -11.65 11.55
N GLY A 211 -11.99 -11.92 10.36
CA GLY A 211 -10.63 -11.51 10.00
C GLY A 211 -10.49 -9.99 10.02
N LEU A 212 -11.37 -9.28 9.29
CA LEU A 212 -11.37 -7.82 9.28
C LEU A 212 -11.67 -7.24 10.68
N GLY A 213 -12.62 -7.83 11.41
CA GLY A 213 -13.01 -7.38 12.74
C GLY A 213 -11.86 -7.43 13.74
N VAL A 214 -11.08 -8.51 13.77
CA VAL A 214 -9.92 -8.61 14.67
C VAL A 214 -8.78 -7.68 14.25
N THR A 215 -8.55 -7.49 12.95
CA THR A 215 -7.55 -6.53 12.47
C THR A 215 -7.93 -5.10 12.83
N ILE A 216 -9.20 -4.69 12.63
CA ILE A 216 -9.71 -3.38 13.05
C ILE A 216 -9.61 -3.23 14.57
N TYR A 217 -10.06 -4.23 15.33
CA TYR A 217 -10.00 -4.20 16.78
C TYR A 217 -8.57 -3.97 17.29
N TYR A 218 -7.60 -4.72 16.77
CA TYR A 218 -6.21 -4.57 17.17
C TYR A 218 -5.67 -3.17 16.85
N MET A 219 -5.92 -2.66 15.65
CA MET A 219 -5.46 -1.32 15.27
C MET A 219 -6.13 -0.22 16.09
N VAL A 220 -7.44 -0.33 16.36
CA VAL A 220 -8.17 0.62 17.19
C VAL A 220 -7.65 0.61 18.63
N MET A 221 -7.21 -0.54 19.14
CA MET A 221 -6.66 -0.64 20.50
C MET A 221 -5.18 -0.22 20.60
N THR A 222 -4.45 -0.08 19.49
CA THR A 222 -3.00 0.12 19.55
C THR A 222 -2.50 1.39 18.86
N GLN A 223 -3.21 1.89 17.83
CA GLN A 223 -2.78 3.06 17.08
C GLN A 223 -3.31 4.37 17.69
N PRO A 224 -2.45 5.36 18.02
CA PRO A 224 -2.87 6.60 18.69
C PRO A 224 -3.99 7.38 17.99
N TRP A 225 -3.93 7.53 16.65
CA TRP A 225 -4.94 8.26 15.89
C TRP A 225 -6.33 7.60 15.96
N LEU A 226 -6.40 6.27 15.78
CA LEU A 226 -7.67 5.53 15.88
C LEU A 226 -8.20 5.55 17.31
N ARG A 227 -7.33 5.39 18.31
CA ARG A 227 -7.71 5.49 19.71
C ARG A 227 -8.31 6.85 20.06
N GLY A 228 -7.78 7.93 19.47
CA GLY A 228 -8.32 9.28 19.59
C GLY A 228 -9.74 9.41 19.02
N ILE A 229 -10.00 8.82 17.85
CA ILE A 229 -11.35 8.81 17.24
C ILE A 229 -12.36 8.08 18.12
N PHE A 230 -11.95 6.97 18.75
CA PHE A 230 -12.82 6.13 19.58
C PHE A 230 -12.75 6.44 21.09
N ASN A 231 -12.05 7.50 21.50
CA ASN A 231 -11.86 7.90 22.91
C ASN A 231 -11.36 6.77 23.84
N ILE A 232 -10.41 5.97 23.38
CA ILE A 232 -9.88 4.83 24.13
C ILE A 232 -8.70 5.27 25.01
N THR A 233 -8.85 5.16 26.33
CA THR A 233 -7.88 5.64 27.34
C THR A 233 -7.08 4.55 28.04
N SER A 234 -7.33 3.27 27.72
CA SER A 234 -6.58 2.12 28.27
C SER A 234 -5.08 2.19 27.94
N PRO A 235 -4.19 1.50 28.67
CA PRO A 235 -2.80 1.37 28.22
C PRO A 235 -2.73 0.70 26.84
N ILE A 236 -1.75 1.09 26.03
CA ILE A 236 -1.48 0.41 24.75
C ILE A 236 -0.77 -0.89 25.06
N GLU A 237 -1.42 -2.01 24.73
CA GLU A 237 -0.84 -3.35 24.84
C GLU A 237 -0.66 -3.94 23.46
N LEU A 238 0.61 -4.11 23.05
CA LEU A 238 0.95 -4.77 21.80
C LEU A 238 0.92 -6.28 22.00
N TRP A 239 0.09 -6.97 21.23
CA TRP A 239 0.06 -8.43 21.24
C TRP A 239 1.38 -8.95 20.68
N TYR A 240 2.13 -9.68 21.51
CA TYR A 240 3.43 -10.25 21.14
C TYR A 240 4.44 -9.22 20.59
N GLY A 241 4.30 -7.93 20.95
CA GLY A 241 5.14 -6.85 20.44
C GLY A 241 4.92 -6.50 18.96
N ILE A 242 3.84 -6.99 18.34
CA ILE A 242 3.55 -6.73 16.91
C ILE A 242 3.04 -5.31 16.73
N GLN A 243 3.68 -4.55 15.85
CA GLN A 243 3.24 -3.18 15.57
C GLN A 243 1.89 -3.14 14.84
N PRO A 244 1.08 -2.08 15.02
CA PRO A 244 -0.28 -2.02 14.46
C PRO A 244 -0.30 -2.06 12.92
N ILE A 245 0.78 -1.62 12.28
CA ILE A 245 0.96 -1.72 10.82
C ILE A 245 0.85 -3.16 10.29
N SER A 246 1.20 -4.14 11.13
CA SER A 246 1.19 -5.58 10.80
C SER A 246 -0.01 -6.33 11.37
N ALA A 247 -1.10 -5.64 11.74
CA ALA A 247 -2.28 -6.26 12.35
C ALA A 247 -2.94 -7.37 11.50
N GLY A 248 -2.70 -7.39 10.18
CA GLY A 248 -3.17 -8.46 9.30
C GLY A 248 -2.70 -9.86 9.72
N ILE A 249 -1.59 -9.96 10.47
CA ILE A 249 -1.08 -11.23 10.99
C ILE A 249 -2.08 -11.95 11.92
N PHE A 250 -2.98 -11.21 12.56
CA PHE A 250 -4.02 -11.78 13.43
C PHE A 250 -5.30 -12.08 12.66
N GLY A 251 -5.71 -11.16 11.78
CA GLY A 251 -6.95 -11.29 11.01
C GLY A 251 -6.90 -12.39 9.97
N VAL A 252 -5.77 -12.57 9.26
CA VAL A 252 -5.66 -13.57 8.18
C VAL A 252 -5.81 -15.00 8.72
N PRO A 253 -5.06 -15.46 9.74
CA PRO A 253 -5.23 -16.80 10.28
C PRO A 253 -6.63 -17.04 10.85
N LEU A 254 -7.19 -16.05 11.55
CA LEU A 254 -8.54 -16.16 12.09
C LEU A 254 -9.59 -16.28 10.98
N GLY A 255 -9.48 -15.47 9.92
CA GLY A 255 -10.35 -15.54 8.75
C GLY A 255 -10.27 -16.91 8.07
N ILE A 256 -9.06 -17.46 7.89
CA ILE A 256 -8.85 -18.82 7.36
C ILE A 256 -9.52 -19.87 8.25
N ALA A 257 -9.28 -19.82 9.57
CA ALA A 257 -9.85 -20.76 10.52
C ALA A 257 -11.39 -20.69 10.52
N ALA A 258 -11.96 -19.49 10.51
CA ALA A 258 -13.40 -19.26 10.44
C ALA A 258 -14.02 -19.81 9.16
N ILE A 259 -13.39 -19.58 8.00
CA ILE A 259 -13.87 -20.14 6.72
C ILE A 259 -13.88 -21.67 6.80
N ILE A 260 -12.81 -22.27 7.33
CA ILE A 260 -12.70 -23.72 7.45
C ILE A 260 -13.81 -24.28 8.35
N LEU A 261 -13.90 -23.77 9.58
CA LEU A 261 -14.85 -24.27 10.58
C LEU A 261 -16.30 -24.12 10.11
N VAL A 262 -16.67 -22.93 9.62
CA VAL A 262 -18.04 -22.66 9.15
C VAL A 262 -18.34 -23.47 7.89
N SER A 263 -17.38 -23.62 6.97
CA SER A 263 -17.60 -24.43 5.77
C SER A 263 -17.79 -25.90 6.10
N LEU A 264 -17.15 -26.45 7.13
CA LEU A 264 -17.34 -27.84 7.53
C LEU A 264 -18.74 -28.10 8.12
N VAL A 265 -19.31 -27.14 8.83
CA VAL A 265 -20.65 -27.27 9.45
C VAL A 265 -21.81 -26.80 8.56
N THR A 266 -21.52 -26.15 7.43
CA THR A 266 -22.54 -25.72 6.46
C THR A 266 -22.59 -26.65 5.24
N PRO A 267 -23.71 -26.71 4.49
CA PRO A 267 -23.83 -27.60 3.32
C PRO A 267 -22.71 -27.41 2.29
N ALA A 268 -22.29 -28.52 1.66
CA ALA A 268 -21.28 -28.49 0.61
C ALA A 268 -21.71 -27.60 -0.56
N PRO A 269 -20.77 -26.85 -1.19
CA PRO A 269 -21.05 -26.16 -2.44
C PRO A 269 -21.57 -27.14 -3.48
N ARG A 270 -22.48 -26.69 -4.34
CA ARG A 270 -23.02 -27.51 -5.42
C ARG A 270 -21.90 -27.99 -6.36
N LYS A 271 -22.13 -29.13 -7.02
CA LYS A 271 -21.14 -29.76 -7.89
C LYS A 271 -20.65 -28.84 -9.01
N ASP A 272 -21.55 -28.07 -9.63
CA ASP A 272 -21.21 -27.06 -10.65
C ASP A 272 -20.19 -26.02 -10.16
N ILE A 273 -20.25 -25.63 -8.88
CA ILE A 273 -19.28 -24.70 -8.28
C ILE A 273 -17.94 -25.40 -8.03
N GLN A 274 -17.95 -26.67 -7.61
CA GLN A 274 -16.71 -27.44 -7.41
C GLN A 274 -15.99 -27.69 -8.73
N ASP A 275 -16.75 -28.00 -9.79
CA ASP A 275 -16.24 -28.20 -11.14
C ASP A 275 -15.67 -26.88 -11.72
N LEU A 276 -16.30 -25.74 -11.43
CA LEU A 276 -15.76 -24.42 -11.76
C LEU A 276 -14.39 -24.17 -11.08
N VAL A 277 -14.25 -24.53 -9.80
CA VAL A 277 -12.98 -24.40 -9.07
C VAL A 277 -11.88 -25.27 -9.70
N ASP A 278 -12.22 -26.49 -10.12
CA ASP A 278 -11.29 -27.37 -10.84
C ASP A 278 -10.84 -26.77 -12.17
N HIS A 279 -11.77 -26.24 -12.95
CA HIS A 279 -11.47 -25.59 -14.22
C HIS A 279 -10.57 -24.36 -14.05
N VAL A 280 -10.83 -23.53 -13.04
CA VAL A 280 -9.99 -22.35 -12.73
C VAL A 280 -8.57 -22.77 -12.32
N ARG A 281 -8.42 -23.86 -11.57
CA ARG A 281 -7.12 -24.32 -11.07
C ARG A 281 -6.31 -25.07 -12.12
N TYR A 282 -6.99 -25.84 -12.96
CA TYR A 282 -6.40 -26.68 -13.99
C TYR A 282 -7.14 -26.46 -15.31
N PRO A 283 -6.92 -25.32 -16.01
CA PRO A 283 -7.64 -24.98 -17.23
C PRO A 283 -7.38 -25.95 -18.39
N THR A 284 -6.43 -26.88 -18.23
CA THR A 284 -6.11 -27.95 -19.18
C THR A 284 -5.94 -29.28 -18.44
N LEU A 285 -7.05 -29.97 -18.14
CA LEU A 285 -7.03 -31.41 -17.86
C LEU A 285 -7.79 -32.15 -18.98
N ARG A 286 -7.21 -33.29 -19.40
CA ARG A 286 -7.62 -34.12 -20.55
C ARG A 286 -9.14 -34.30 -20.64
N GLY A 287 -9.76 -33.70 -21.67
CA GLY A 287 -11.17 -33.93 -22.02
C GLY A 287 -11.83 -32.83 -22.87
N ASP A 288 -11.39 -31.57 -22.76
CA ASP A 288 -12.15 -30.44 -23.32
C ASP A 288 -11.78 -30.11 -24.78
N THR A 289 -12.24 -30.95 -25.69
CA THR A 289 -12.97 -30.44 -26.87
C THR A 289 -14.42 -30.21 -26.45
N MET A 290 -14.67 -29.25 -25.56
CA MET A 290 -16.03 -28.74 -25.36
C MET A 290 -16.22 -27.62 -26.37
N ASN A 291 -16.91 -27.96 -27.47
CA ASN A 291 -17.40 -27.04 -28.48
C ASN A 291 -18.01 -25.81 -27.80
N THR A 292 -17.29 -24.70 -27.87
CA THR A 292 -17.79 -23.37 -27.49
C THR A 292 -18.47 -22.66 -28.66
N GLU A 293 -18.86 -23.42 -29.68
CA GLU A 293 -19.81 -22.99 -30.72
C GLU A 293 -21.12 -23.77 -30.56
N SER A 294 -22.00 -23.32 -29.67
CA SER A 294 -23.45 -23.29 -29.90
C SER A 294 -24.20 -22.80 -28.66
N THR A 295 -25.18 -21.94 -28.93
CA THR A 295 -26.19 -21.29 -28.07
C THR A 295 -25.75 -20.08 -27.25
#